data_AF-A0A645E127-F1
#
_entry.id   AF-A0A645E127-F1
#
_cell.length_a   1.000
_cell.length_b   1.000
_cell.length_c   1.000
_cell.angle_alpha   90.00
_cell.angle_beta   90.00
_cell.angle_gamma   90.00
#
_symmetry.space_group_name_H-M   'P 1'
#
loop_
_entity.id
_entity.type
_entity.pdbx_description
1 polymer ?
#
loop_
_entity_poly.entity_id
_entity_poly.type
_entity_poly.pdbx_seq_one_letter_code
_entity_poly.pdbx_strand_id
1 'polypeptide(L)'
;MVRERVGLTKLPAEIVNDPAQFGKAYRRERAVELMFENHRWWDLRRWMIMHEVFQGNAPIKGLKAVPINPNHNQVVDKSTLQFTYETIDLTPEIRAYTMRNYWYPFPLDDVASLKNLVQNPEW
;
A
#
# COMPACT_ATOMS: atom_id res chain seq x y z
N MET A 1 22.71 8.15 -3.02
CA MET A 1 22.37 6.73 -3.30
C MET A 1 20.90 6.49 -2.93
N VAL A 2 20.18 5.65 -3.70
CA VAL A 2 18.71 5.59 -3.89
C VAL A 2 18.09 6.92 -4.39
N ARG A 3 17.83 7.92 -3.53
CA ARG A 3 17.18 9.19 -3.95
C ARG A 3 17.96 9.96 -5.01
N GLU A 4 19.26 10.12 -4.79
CA GLU A 4 20.15 10.82 -5.74
C GLU A 4 20.30 10.06 -7.07
N ARG A 5 20.12 8.73 -7.08
CA ARG A 5 20.18 7.92 -8.32
C ARG A 5 19.07 8.32 -9.29
N VAL A 6 17.93 8.78 -8.77
CA VAL A 6 16.76 9.21 -9.53
C VAL A 6 16.61 10.74 -9.56
N GLY A 7 17.68 11.48 -9.23
CA GLY A 7 17.70 12.95 -9.29
C GLY A 7 16.92 13.66 -8.19
N LEU A 8 16.51 12.97 -7.12
CA LEU A 8 15.85 13.59 -5.97
C LEU A 8 16.86 14.15 -4.97
N THR A 9 16.47 15.22 -4.28
CA THR A 9 17.24 15.82 -3.18
C THR A 9 17.34 14.88 -1.98
N LYS A 10 18.40 15.04 -1.17
CA LYS A 10 18.52 14.38 0.13
C LYS A 10 17.35 14.76 1.04
N LEU A 11 17.05 13.92 2.03
CA LEU A 11 16.07 14.26 3.05
C LEU A 11 16.54 15.51 3.83
N PRO A 12 15.62 16.47 4.14
CA PRO A 12 15.93 17.62 4.97
C PRO A 12 16.46 17.21 6.35
N ALA A 13 17.32 18.04 6.92
CA ALA A 13 17.92 17.78 8.22
C ALA A 13 16.86 17.66 9.33
N GLU A 14 15.76 18.40 9.27
CA GLU A 14 14.69 18.29 10.28
C GLU A 14 14.06 16.89 10.30
N ILE A 15 13.87 16.27 9.12
CA ILE A 15 13.33 14.91 9.01
C ILE A 15 14.36 13.89 9.51
N VAL A 16 15.65 14.07 9.17
CA VAL A 16 16.71 13.13 9.55
C VAL A 16 16.94 13.14 11.07
N ASN A 17 16.82 14.31 11.70
CA ASN A 17 17.08 14.49 13.13
C ASN A 17 15.88 14.08 14.02
N ASP A 18 14.69 13.88 13.45
CA ASP A 18 13.50 13.37 14.16
C ASP A 18 13.30 11.87 13.83
N PRO A 19 13.52 10.94 14.80
CA PRO A 19 13.39 9.50 14.56
C PRO A 19 12.02 9.06 14.04
N ALA A 20 10.93 9.72 14.47
CA ALA A 20 9.59 9.36 14.04
C ALA A 20 9.33 9.80 12.60
N GLN A 21 9.77 11.01 12.24
CA GLN A 21 9.68 11.50 10.86
C GLN A 21 10.61 10.74 9.92
N PHE A 22 11.84 10.47 10.35
CA PHE A 22 12.79 9.66 9.62
C PHE A 22 12.22 8.26 9.35
N GLY A 23 11.62 7.62 10.36
CA GLY A 23 10.97 6.32 10.22
C GLY A 23 9.87 6.33 9.14
N LYS A 24 9.01 7.36 9.13
CA LYS A 24 7.98 7.52 8.08
C LYS A 24 8.58 7.75 6.70
N ALA A 25 9.58 8.61 6.59
CA ALA A 25 10.28 8.89 5.34
C ALA A 25 10.96 7.63 4.78
N TYR A 26 11.68 6.89 5.62
CA TYR A 26 12.32 5.62 5.25
C TYR A 26 11.31 4.59 4.74
N ARG A 27 10.18 4.40 5.44
CA ARG A 27 9.12 3.47 5.01
C ARG A 27 8.53 3.87 3.65
N ARG A 28 8.37 5.17 3.40
CA ARG A 28 7.92 5.72 2.12
C ARG A 28 8.93 5.46 1.01
N GLU A 29 10.20 5.77 1.21
CA GLU A 29 11.26 5.51 0.23
C GLU A 29 11.31 4.04 -0.16
N ARG A 30 11.28 3.14 0.84
CA ARG A 30 11.30 1.69 0.61
C ARG A 30 10.07 1.21 -0.17
N ALA A 31 8.90 1.77 0.10
CA ALA A 31 7.67 1.42 -0.62
C ALA A 31 7.68 1.84 -2.09
N VAL A 32 8.30 2.98 -2.40
CA VAL A 32 8.47 3.47 -3.79
C VAL A 32 9.57 2.70 -4.51
N GLU A 33 10.73 2.57 -3.89
CA GLU A 33 11.92 1.94 -4.48
C GLU A 33 11.70 0.47 -4.83
N LEU A 34 11.00 -0.27 -3.97
CA LEU A 34 10.80 -1.72 -4.10
C LEU A 34 9.36 -2.06 -4.49
N MET A 35 8.68 -1.15 -5.18
CA MET A 35 7.31 -1.36 -5.63
C MET A 35 7.24 -2.54 -6.61
N PHE A 36 6.27 -3.43 -6.41
CA PHE A 36 6.09 -4.68 -7.19
C PHE A 36 7.21 -5.73 -7.06
N GLU A 37 8.12 -5.58 -6.09
CA GLU A 37 9.18 -6.57 -5.80
C GLU A 37 8.87 -7.45 -4.58
N ASN A 38 7.58 -7.70 -4.31
CA ASN A 38 7.12 -8.53 -3.19
C ASN A 38 7.55 -8.04 -1.77
N HIS A 39 7.99 -6.79 -1.61
CA HIS A 39 8.42 -6.27 -0.31
C HIS A 39 7.27 -5.70 0.53
N ARG A 40 6.31 -5.03 -0.11
CA ARG A 40 5.27 -4.25 0.58
C ARG A 40 4.48 -5.07 1.59
N TRP A 41 4.14 -6.30 1.22
CA TRP A 41 3.38 -7.22 2.08
C TRP A 41 4.11 -7.54 3.39
N TRP A 42 5.38 -7.92 3.29
CA TRP A 42 6.21 -8.26 4.45
C TRP A 42 6.60 -7.03 5.27
N ASP A 43 6.84 -5.90 4.61
CA ASP A 43 7.16 -4.64 5.26
C ASP A 43 6.02 -4.15 6.17
N LEU A 44 4.77 -4.17 5.68
CA LEU A 44 3.61 -3.80 6.49
C LEU A 44 3.43 -4.73 7.69
N ARG A 45 3.71 -6.03 7.51
CA ARG A 45 3.59 -7.05 8.56
C ARG A 45 4.64 -6.90 9.65
N ARG A 46 5.92 -6.84 9.29
CA ARG A 46 7.02 -6.73 10.27
C ARG A 46 7.02 -5.42 11.04
N TRP A 47 6.44 -4.36 10.45
CA TRP A 47 6.23 -3.08 11.14
C TRP A 47 4.93 -3.02 11.92
N MET A 48 4.08 -4.03 11.82
CA MET A 48 2.77 -4.08 12.48
C MET A 48 1.85 -2.89 12.16
N ILE A 49 1.90 -2.34 10.95
CA ILE A 49 1.10 -1.18 10.52
C ILE A 49 0.03 -1.50 9.45
N MET A 50 -0.20 -2.78 9.13
CA MET A 50 -1.18 -3.19 8.14
C MET A 50 -2.61 -2.74 8.51
N HIS A 51 -3.01 -2.87 9.77
CA HIS A 51 -4.34 -2.41 10.23
C HIS A 51 -4.50 -0.89 10.15
N GLU A 52 -3.42 -0.11 10.34
CA GLU A 52 -3.43 1.35 10.20
C GLU A 52 -3.52 1.75 8.72
N VAL A 53 -2.72 1.11 7.87
CA VAL A 53 -2.63 1.43 6.43
C VAL A 53 -3.92 1.08 5.69
N PHE A 54 -4.59 0.00 6.09
CA PHE A 54 -5.85 -0.42 5.49
C PHE A 54 -7.08 -0.02 6.33
N GLN A 55 -6.93 0.94 7.25
CA GLN A 55 -8.05 1.45 8.03
C GLN A 55 -9.05 2.20 7.14
N GLY A 56 -10.35 2.01 7.40
CA GLY A 56 -11.44 2.74 6.75
C GLY A 56 -12.12 1.97 5.63
N ASN A 57 -13.11 2.61 5.01
CA ASN A 57 -14.01 1.93 4.07
C ASN A 57 -13.42 1.73 2.67
N ALA A 58 -12.44 2.55 2.26
CA ALA A 58 -11.80 2.47 0.95
C ALA A 58 -10.32 2.88 1.05
N PRO A 59 -9.46 2.01 1.63
CA PRO A 59 -8.04 2.32 1.79
C PRO A 59 -7.29 2.36 0.46
N ILE A 60 -7.85 1.71 -0.57
CA ILE A 60 -7.34 1.75 -1.94
C ILE A 60 -8.32 2.59 -2.77
N LYS A 61 -7.79 3.63 -3.38
CA LYS A 61 -8.55 4.55 -4.24
C LYS A 61 -8.15 4.35 -5.70
N GLY A 62 -9.10 4.59 -6.59
CA GLY A 62 -8.91 4.63 -8.03
C GLY A 62 -8.87 6.06 -8.55
N LEU A 63 -8.43 6.20 -9.80
CA LEU A 63 -8.51 7.43 -10.56
C LEU A 63 -9.53 7.24 -11.68
N LYS A 64 -10.55 8.10 -11.71
CA LYS A 64 -11.50 8.19 -12.81
C LYS A 64 -11.11 9.37 -13.69
N ALA A 65 -10.67 9.07 -14.91
CA ALA A 65 -10.41 10.07 -15.93
C ALA A 65 -11.63 10.17 -16.87
N VAL A 66 -12.20 11.36 -17.01
CA VAL A 66 -13.34 11.61 -17.91
C VAL A 66 -12.91 12.60 -18.99
N PRO A 67 -13.01 12.24 -20.29
CA PRO A 67 -12.64 13.14 -21.37
C PRO A 67 -13.56 14.35 -21.38
N ILE A 68 -12.97 15.54 -21.55
CA ILE A 68 -13.72 16.81 -21.62
C ILE A 68 -14.50 16.90 -22.93
N ASN A 69 -13.91 16.41 -24.02
CA ASN A 69 -14.54 16.42 -25.33
C ASN A 69 -15.58 15.27 -25.43
N PRO A 70 -16.88 15.55 -25.63
CA PRO A 70 -17.90 14.51 -25.79
C PRO A 70 -17.66 13.63 -27.03
N ASN A 71 -17.05 14.18 -28.09
CA ASN A 71 -16.70 13.45 -29.32
C ASN A 71 -15.25 12.91 -29.29
N HIS A 72 -14.66 12.72 -28.10
CA HIS A 72 -13.29 12.22 -27.95
C HIS A 72 -13.04 10.89 -28.67
N ASN A 73 -14.07 10.08 -28.92
CA ASN A 73 -13.97 8.83 -29.67
C ASN A 73 -13.53 9.05 -31.13
N GLN A 74 -13.96 10.15 -31.77
CA GLN A 74 -13.66 10.51 -33.16
C GLN A 74 -12.34 11.25 -33.34
N VAL A 75 -11.73 11.74 -32.25
CA VAL A 75 -10.41 12.39 -32.31
C VAL A 75 -9.35 11.38 -32.71
N VAL A 76 -8.68 11.59 -33.85
CA VAL A 76 -7.64 10.69 -34.38
C VAL A 76 -6.39 10.71 -33.48
N ASP A 77 -5.91 11.91 -33.15
CA ASP A 77 -4.77 12.09 -32.24
C ASP A 77 -5.23 12.20 -30.78
N LYS A 78 -5.18 11.07 -30.07
CA LYS A 78 -5.58 10.98 -28.67
C LYS A 78 -4.67 11.76 -27.71
N SER A 79 -3.46 12.17 -28.13
CA SER A 79 -2.53 12.92 -27.27
C SER A 79 -3.03 14.33 -26.94
N THR A 80 -3.92 14.87 -27.78
CA THR A 80 -4.54 16.19 -27.61
C THR A 80 -5.74 16.18 -26.65
N LEU A 81 -6.20 15.00 -26.24
CA LEU A 81 -7.36 14.89 -25.38
C LEU A 81 -7.08 15.43 -23.99
N GLN A 82 -8.02 16.23 -23.50
CA GLN A 82 -8.02 16.72 -22.13
C GLN A 82 -9.01 15.92 -21.30
N PHE A 83 -8.66 15.73 -20.03
CA PHE A 83 -9.43 14.94 -19.09
C PHE A 83 -9.66 15.74 -17.81
N THR A 84 -10.82 15.49 -17.20
CA THR A 84 -11.02 15.76 -15.77
C THR A 84 -10.67 14.51 -14.98
N TYR A 85 -10.16 14.72 -13.78
CA TYR A 85 -9.70 13.64 -12.91
C TYR A 85 -10.43 13.71 -11.57
N GLU A 86 -11.01 12.58 -11.19
CA GLU A 86 -11.66 12.42 -9.90
C GLU A 86 -11.07 11.20 -9.20
N THR A 87 -10.82 11.33 -7.90
CA THR A 87 -10.45 10.18 -7.07
C THR A 87 -11.72 9.45 -6.68
N ILE A 88 -11.80 8.16 -6.97
CA ILE A 88 -12.96 7.33 -6.64
C ILE A 88 -12.59 6.27 -5.62
N ASP A 89 -13.54 5.92 -4.77
CA ASP A 89 -13.39 4.80 -3.84
C ASP A 89 -13.66 3.49 -4.57
N LEU A 90 -12.76 2.52 -4.43
CA LEU A 90 -12.91 1.19 -5.03
C LEU A 90 -13.69 0.31 -4.06
N THR A 91 -15.01 0.30 -4.21
CA THR A 91 -15.93 -0.51 -3.37
C THR A 91 -15.67 -2.02 -3.33
N PRO A 92 -15.14 -2.72 -4.36
CA PRO A 92 -14.78 -4.13 -4.21
C PRO A 92 -13.47 -4.35 -3.43
N GLU A 93 -12.67 -3.32 -3.19
CA GLU A 93 -11.35 -3.42 -2.56
C GLU A 93 -11.36 -3.06 -1.07
N ILE A 94 -12.40 -3.50 -0.36
CA ILE A 94 -12.47 -3.35 1.10
C ILE A 94 -11.51 -4.36 1.74
N ARG A 95 -10.48 -3.85 2.41
CA ARG A 95 -9.45 -4.64 3.06
C ARG A 95 -9.63 -4.58 4.58
N ALA A 96 -10.43 -5.51 5.12
CA ALA A 96 -10.65 -5.60 6.57
C ALA A 96 -9.51 -6.37 7.26
N TYR A 97 -8.45 -5.65 7.64
CA TYR A 97 -7.31 -6.22 8.36
C TYR A 97 -7.40 -5.96 9.87
N THR A 98 -7.30 -7.02 10.66
CA THR A 98 -7.19 -6.99 12.13
C THR A 98 -5.85 -7.58 12.58
N MET A 99 -5.61 -7.57 13.90
CA MET A 99 -4.34 -8.06 14.48
C MET A 99 -4.06 -9.53 14.15
N ARG A 100 -5.07 -10.42 14.11
CA ARG A 100 -4.90 -11.80 13.64
C ARG A 100 -4.20 -11.94 12.28
N ASN A 101 -4.41 -11.00 11.35
CA ASN A 101 -3.93 -11.13 9.97
C ASN A 101 -2.40 -10.94 9.82
N TYR A 102 -1.68 -10.59 10.90
CA TYR A 102 -0.21 -10.58 10.91
C TYR A 102 0.39 -11.99 10.86
N TRP A 103 -0.34 -12.99 11.32
CA TRP A 103 0.06 -14.39 11.27
C TRP A 103 -0.86 -15.18 10.34
N TYR A 104 -0.32 -16.25 9.76
CA TYR A 104 -1.13 -17.22 9.03
C TYR A 104 -1.67 -18.26 10.02
N PRO A 105 -2.92 -18.72 9.86
CA PRO A 105 -3.41 -19.82 10.69
C PRO A 105 -2.64 -21.10 10.38
N PHE A 106 -2.39 -21.90 11.42
CA PHE A 106 -2.04 -23.30 11.22
C PHE A 106 -3.30 -24.09 10.82
N PRO A 107 -3.16 -25.15 10.00
CA PRO A 107 -4.28 -26.06 9.71
C PRO A 107 -4.87 -26.65 11.00
N LEU A 108 -6.20 -26.69 11.10
CA LEU A 108 -6.88 -27.14 12.32
C LEU A 108 -6.58 -28.62 12.63
N ASP A 109 -6.41 -29.46 11.60
CA ASP A 109 -6.06 -30.88 11.77
C ASP A 109 -4.66 -31.05 12.40
N ASP A 110 -3.70 -30.19 12.05
CA ASP A 110 -2.36 -30.20 12.63
C ASP A 110 -2.38 -29.75 14.09
N VAL A 111 -3.14 -28.70 14.40
CA VAL A 111 -3.33 -28.21 15.78
C VAL A 111 -4.04 -29.26 16.64
N ALA A 112 -5.05 -29.96 16.10
CA ALA A 112 -5.79 -30.99 16.82
C ALA A 112 -4.97 -32.28 17.04
N SER A 113 -4.09 -32.63 16.11
CA SER A 113 -3.28 -33.86 16.19
C SER A 113 -2.04 -33.72 17.09
N LEU A 114 -1.50 -32.51 17.24
CA LEU A 114 -0.28 -32.26 18.00
C LEU A 114 -0.58 -31.63 19.37
N LYS A 115 -0.39 -32.40 20.45
CA LYS A 115 -0.68 -31.99 21.84
C LYS A 115 -0.08 -30.65 22.28
N ASN A 116 1.06 -30.25 21.69
CA ASN A 116 1.80 -29.05 22.08
C ASN A 116 1.77 -27.94 21.02
N LEU A 117 1.08 -28.13 19.88
CA LEU A 117 0.95 -27.08 18.86
C LEU A 117 -0.21 -26.18 19.25
N VAL A 118 0.08 -24.91 19.55
CA VAL A 118 -0.92 -23.89 19.84
C VAL A 118 -1.12 -23.03 18.59
N GLN A 119 -2.37 -22.68 18.31
CA GLN A 119 -2.71 -21.79 17.20
C GLN A 119 -2.11 -20.38 17.41
N ASN A 120 -1.85 -19.68 16.31
CA ASN A 120 -1.49 -18.28 16.34
C ASN A 120 -2.62 -17.44 16.97
N PRO A 121 -2.31 -16.31 17.61
CA PRO A 121 -3.33 -15.48 18.27
C PRO A 121 -4.50 -15.14 17.33
N GLU A 122 -5.72 -15.26 17.85
CA GLU A 122 -6.98 -14.89 17.17
C GLU A 122 -7.34 -15.73 15.91
N TRP A 123 -6.71 -16.90 15.72
CA TRP A 123 -7.02 -17.89 14.68
C TRP A 123 -7.58 -19.20 15.24
#